data_AF-A0A967WP80-F1
#
_entry.id   AF-A0A967WP80-F1
#
_cell.length_a   1.000
_cell.length_b   1.000
_cell.length_c   1.000
_cell.angle_alpha   90.00
_cell.angle_beta   90.00
_cell.angle_gamma   90.00
#
_symmetry.space_group_name_H-M   'P 1'
#
loop_
_entity.id
_entity.type
_entity.pdbx_description
1 polymer ?
#
loop_
_entity_poly.entity_id
_entity_poly.type
_entity_poly.pdbx_seq_one_letter_code
_entity_poly.pdbx_strand_id
1 'polypeptide(L)'
;DLARLGGFKAITDYLADDYQLGARIAQTGLRVHLSDYVVATVLGETGFVEQWHREVRWSRCARVSRPWCYPGLLISFTIPLALLLLLCTGFAAVGWQALVVSLAVRWLVAFLISGYTGDVESRRWLPWLPLRDLLSALVWLVGGLGRHIVWRGDRFILRSDGRMEPISRPTPGWLSGLRAWRP
;
A
#
# COMPACT_ATOMS: atom_id res chain seq x y z
N ASP A 1 1.72 -16.05 -23.38
CA ASP A 1 2.17 -16.38 -22.01
C ASP A 1 1.06 -16.53 -20.98
N LEU A 2 0.13 -15.58 -20.87
CA LEU A 2 -0.98 -15.68 -19.90
C LEU A 2 -1.78 -17.01 -19.98
N ALA A 3 -2.04 -17.52 -21.18
CA ALA A 3 -2.67 -18.83 -21.37
C ALA A 3 -1.86 -19.99 -20.77
N ARG A 4 -0.52 -19.93 -20.86
CA ARG A 4 0.39 -20.93 -20.27
C ARG A 4 0.35 -20.92 -18.73
N LEU A 5 -0.04 -19.80 -18.14
CA LEU A 5 -0.23 -19.64 -16.69
C LEU A 5 -1.62 -20.09 -16.20
N GLY A 6 -2.50 -20.56 -17.09
CA GLY A 6 -3.89 -20.90 -16.77
C GLY A 6 -4.87 -19.73 -16.88
N GLY A 7 -4.47 -18.64 -17.54
CA GLY A 7 -5.31 -17.45 -17.70
C GLY A 7 -5.52 -16.67 -16.41
N PHE A 8 -6.43 -15.68 -16.43
CA PHE A 8 -6.79 -14.90 -15.24
C PHE A 8 -7.37 -15.75 -14.10
N LYS A 9 -7.97 -16.89 -14.43
CA LYS A 9 -8.50 -17.84 -13.44
C LYS A 9 -7.42 -18.31 -12.45
N ALA A 10 -6.17 -18.38 -12.87
CA ALA A 10 -5.07 -18.83 -12.01
C ALA A 10 -4.67 -17.81 -10.91
N ILE A 11 -5.07 -16.55 -11.05
CA ILE A 11 -4.71 -15.44 -10.14
C ILE A 11 -5.93 -14.75 -9.50
N THR A 12 -7.16 -15.09 -9.90
CA THR A 12 -8.39 -14.42 -9.44
C THR A 12 -8.64 -14.46 -7.93
N ASP A 13 -8.10 -15.47 -7.24
CA ASP A 13 -8.28 -15.63 -5.80
C ASP A 13 -7.25 -14.83 -4.99
N TYR A 14 -6.23 -14.26 -5.64
CA TYR A 14 -5.15 -13.57 -4.95
C TYR A 14 -5.47 -12.10 -4.74
N LEU A 15 -5.12 -11.59 -3.56
CA LEU A 15 -5.31 -10.18 -3.23
C LEU A 15 -4.45 -9.25 -4.09
N ALA A 16 -3.25 -9.68 -4.45
CA ALA A 16 -2.29 -8.94 -5.28
C ALA A 16 -2.13 -9.66 -6.62
N ASP A 17 -3.17 -9.58 -7.45
CA ASP A 17 -3.24 -10.22 -8.76
C ASP A 17 -2.16 -9.69 -9.73
N ASP A 18 -1.91 -8.38 -9.68
CA ASP A 18 -0.82 -7.69 -10.38
C ASP A 18 0.57 -8.29 -10.07
N TYR A 19 0.87 -8.46 -8.78
CA TYR A 19 2.11 -9.07 -8.31
C TYR A 19 2.20 -10.54 -8.75
N GLN A 20 1.12 -11.31 -8.63
CA GLN A 20 1.10 -12.72 -9.00
C GLN A 20 1.33 -12.91 -10.49
N LEU A 21 0.72 -12.06 -11.32
CA LEU A 21 0.95 -12.07 -12.76
C LEU A 21 2.42 -11.82 -13.09
N GLY A 22 3.00 -10.74 -12.57
CA GLY A 22 4.40 -10.39 -12.82
C GLY A 22 5.38 -11.46 -12.30
N ALA A 23 5.17 -11.96 -11.08
CA ALA A 23 6.02 -12.97 -10.46
C ALA A 23 6.00 -14.29 -11.24
N ARG A 24 4.83 -14.74 -11.70
CA ARG A 24 4.69 -15.98 -12.46
C ARG A 24 5.23 -15.85 -13.88
N ILE A 25 5.04 -14.71 -14.55
CA ILE A 25 5.67 -14.43 -15.85
C ILE A 25 7.20 -14.45 -15.72
N ALA A 26 7.75 -13.82 -14.68
CA ALA A 26 9.19 -13.83 -14.44
C ALA A 26 9.73 -15.27 -14.24
N GLN A 27 8.97 -16.13 -13.57
CA GLN A 27 9.32 -17.54 -13.37
C GLN A 27 9.34 -18.37 -14.67
N THR A 28 8.72 -17.90 -15.77
CA THR A 28 8.82 -18.57 -17.08
C THR A 28 10.08 -18.18 -17.86
N GLY A 29 11.03 -17.47 -17.24
CA GLY A 29 12.26 -16.99 -17.88
C GLY A 29 12.09 -15.70 -18.67
N LEU A 30 10.90 -15.10 -18.65
CA LEU A 30 10.64 -13.79 -19.24
C LEU A 30 11.09 -12.67 -18.31
N ARG A 31 11.27 -11.46 -18.85
CA ARG A 31 11.64 -10.26 -18.09
C ARG A 31 10.44 -9.36 -17.90
N VAL A 32 10.24 -8.88 -16.68
CA VAL A 32 9.26 -7.83 -16.37
C VAL A 32 9.96 -6.48 -16.49
N HIS A 33 9.51 -5.66 -17.42
CA HIS A 33 10.05 -4.31 -17.65
C HIS A 33 9.13 -3.27 -17.01
N LEU A 34 9.72 -2.25 -16.40
CA LEU A 34 8.98 -1.07 -15.94
C LEU A 34 8.81 -0.12 -17.13
N SER A 35 7.58 0.38 -17.35
CA SER A 35 7.35 1.45 -18.32
C SER A 35 7.91 2.77 -17.81
N ASP A 36 8.48 3.55 -18.69
CA ASP A 36 8.94 4.93 -18.47
C ASP A 36 7.80 5.96 -18.53
N TYR A 37 6.58 5.52 -18.83
CA TYR A 37 5.41 6.37 -18.89
C TYR A 37 4.72 6.51 -17.52
N VAL A 38 4.44 7.75 -17.12
CA VAL A 38 3.69 8.05 -15.89
C VAL A 38 2.20 8.12 -16.19
N VAL A 39 1.43 7.17 -15.67
CA VAL A 39 -0.03 7.14 -15.80
C VAL A 39 -0.67 7.95 -14.67
N ALA A 40 -1.44 8.98 -15.02
CA ALA A 40 -2.28 9.69 -14.06
C ALA A 40 -3.51 8.83 -13.70
N THR A 41 -3.77 8.63 -12.41
CA THR A 41 -4.96 7.94 -11.92
C THR A 41 -5.89 8.96 -11.27
N VAL A 42 -7.10 9.09 -11.80
CA VAL A 42 -8.15 9.91 -11.17
C VAL A 42 -8.83 9.07 -10.12
N LEU A 43 -8.58 9.39 -8.85
CA LEU A 43 -9.29 8.81 -7.73
C LEU A 43 -10.52 9.69 -7.43
N GLY A 44 -11.70 9.09 -7.38
CA GLY A 44 -12.89 9.79 -6.90
C GLY A 44 -12.78 10.17 -5.43
N GLU A 45 -13.76 10.93 -4.94
CA GLU A 45 -13.86 11.28 -3.52
C GLU A 45 -13.94 10.00 -2.67
N THR A 46 -13.13 9.93 -1.62
CA THR A 46 -13.14 8.81 -0.68
C THR A 46 -13.07 9.32 0.75
N GLY A 47 -13.89 8.76 1.62
CA GLY A 47 -13.87 9.09 3.04
C GLY A 47 -12.62 8.53 3.73
N PHE A 48 -12.27 9.08 4.89
CA PHE A 48 -11.10 8.65 5.65
C PHE A 48 -11.09 7.15 5.96
N VAL A 49 -12.24 6.60 6.39
CA VAL A 49 -12.36 5.17 6.75
C VAL A 49 -12.15 4.27 5.53
N GLU A 50 -12.67 4.67 4.37
CA GLU A 50 -12.48 3.94 3.12
C GLU A 50 -11.01 3.98 2.68
N GLN A 51 -10.38 5.15 2.72
CA GLN A 51 -8.96 5.31 2.42
C GLN A 51 -8.09 4.48 3.37
N TRP A 52 -8.40 4.50 4.66
CA TRP A 52 -7.71 3.69 5.67
C TRP A 52 -7.78 2.20 5.34
N HIS A 53 -8.97 1.67 5.06
CA HIS A 53 -9.13 0.27 4.67
C HIS A 53 -8.38 -0.06 3.38
N ARG A 54 -8.36 0.87 2.42
CA ARG A 54 -7.60 0.74 1.17
C ARG A 54 -6.10 0.66 1.42
N GLU A 55 -5.53 1.58 2.19
CA GLU A 55 -4.11 1.59 2.50
C GLU A 55 -3.66 0.37 3.32
N VAL A 56 -4.43 0.00 4.35
CA VAL A 56 -4.14 -1.21 5.14
C VAL A 56 -4.19 -2.47 4.27
N ARG A 57 -5.13 -2.55 3.33
CA ARG A 57 -5.20 -3.65 2.37
C ARG A 57 -3.98 -3.68 1.45
N TRP A 58 -3.58 -2.55 0.87
CA TRP A 58 -2.36 -2.47 0.05
C TRP A 58 -1.09 -2.83 0.83
N SER A 59 -1.00 -2.39 2.07
CA SER A 59 0.08 -2.75 2.98
C SER A 59 0.13 -4.27 3.23
N ARG A 60 -1.04 -4.92 3.39
CA ARG A 60 -1.13 -6.39 3.46
C ARG A 60 -0.76 -7.09 2.15
N CYS A 61 -1.12 -6.51 0.99
CA CYS A 61 -0.64 -6.98 -0.31
C CYS A 61 0.88 -7.01 -0.34
N ALA A 62 1.54 -5.89 0.00
CA ALA A 62 2.99 -5.80 0.02
C ALA A 62 3.61 -6.84 0.98
N ARG A 63 3.02 -7.02 2.16
CA ARG A 63 3.47 -8.01 3.15
C ARG A 63 3.40 -9.44 2.63
N VAL A 64 2.27 -9.84 2.04
CA VAL A 64 2.12 -11.23 1.57
C VAL A 64 2.94 -11.52 0.31
N SER A 65 3.11 -10.51 -0.55
CA SER A 65 3.92 -10.62 -1.75
C SER A 65 5.42 -10.72 -1.46
N ARG A 66 5.93 -9.94 -0.49
CA ARG A 66 7.37 -9.88 -0.14
C ARG A 66 7.57 -9.88 1.38
N PRO A 67 7.26 -10.98 2.07
CA PRO A 67 7.22 -11.02 3.54
C PRO A 67 8.56 -10.70 4.20
N TRP A 68 9.66 -11.10 3.57
CA TRP A 68 11.01 -10.82 4.08
C TRP A 68 11.47 -9.38 3.83
N CYS A 69 10.94 -8.72 2.80
CA CYS A 69 11.26 -7.32 2.50
C CYS A 69 10.38 -6.35 3.28
N TYR A 70 9.17 -6.78 3.66
CA TYR A 70 8.17 -5.91 4.29
C TYR A 70 8.63 -5.25 5.61
N PRO A 71 9.33 -5.95 6.54
CA PRO A 71 9.91 -5.30 7.71
C PRO A 71 10.94 -4.22 7.37
N GLY A 72 11.64 -4.38 6.23
CA GLY A 72 12.65 -3.44 5.75
C GLY A 72 12.09 -2.05 5.44
N LEU A 73 10.78 -1.91 5.21
CA LEU A 73 10.14 -0.60 5.03
C LEU A 73 10.26 0.31 6.27
N LEU A 74 10.53 -0.25 7.45
CA LEU A 74 10.71 0.51 8.68
C LEU A 74 11.73 1.64 8.52
N ILE A 75 12.84 1.38 7.81
CA ILE A 75 13.92 2.35 7.61
C ILE A 75 13.49 3.57 6.77
N SER A 76 12.38 3.45 6.03
CA SER A 76 11.84 4.53 5.22
C SER A 76 10.96 5.50 6.02
N PHE A 77 10.55 5.15 7.24
CA PHE A 77 9.72 6.01 8.11
C PHE A 77 10.58 6.93 8.97
N THR A 78 11.34 7.81 8.32
CA THR A 78 12.35 8.66 8.98
C THR A 78 11.77 9.60 10.05
N ILE A 79 10.61 10.22 9.80
CA ILE A 79 9.94 11.11 10.77
C ILE A 79 9.51 10.35 12.04
N PRO A 80 8.74 9.24 11.95
CA PRO A 80 8.41 8.41 13.11
C PRO A 80 9.64 7.92 13.88
N LEU A 81 10.71 7.50 13.18
CA LEU A 81 11.95 7.06 13.80
C LEU A 81 12.69 8.21 14.51
N ALA A 82 12.70 9.41 13.93
CA ALA A 82 13.30 10.59 14.55
C ALA A 82 12.53 11.04 15.80
N LEU A 83 11.19 10.96 15.77
CA LEU A 83 10.37 11.21 16.95
C LEU A 83 10.63 10.18 18.05
N LEU A 84 10.73 8.89 17.70
CA LEU A 84 11.07 7.85 18.65
C LEU A 84 12.45 8.11 19.28
N LEU A 85 13.45 8.47 18.49
CA LEU A 85 14.77 8.84 18.99
C LEU A 85 14.72 10.04 19.95
N LEU A 86 13.96 11.08 19.58
CA LEU A 86 13.77 12.25 20.43
C LEU A 86 13.17 11.88 21.80
N LEU A 87 12.16 11.01 21.82
CA LEU A 87 11.55 10.51 23.05
C LEU A 87 12.53 9.65 23.87
N CYS A 88 13.21 8.70 23.23
CA CYS A 88 14.17 7.81 23.91
C CYS A 88 15.39 8.53 24.48
N THR A 89 15.76 9.68 23.92
CA THR A 89 16.88 10.50 24.39
C THR A 89 16.46 11.54 25.43
N GLY A 90 15.19 11.56 25.85
CA GLY A 90 14.69 12.55 26.82
C GLY A 90 14.75 13.97 26.28
N PHE A 91 14.45 14.16 24.99
CA PHE A 91 14.48 15.44 24.29
C PHE A 91 15.87 16.09 24.18
N ALA A 92 16.93 15.28 24.17
CA ALA A 92 18.30 15.76 23.96
C ALA A 92 18.48 16.41 22.57
N ALA A 93 19.54 17.22 22.43
CA ALA A 93 19.86 17.94 21.19
C ALA A 93 19.96 17.01 19.97
N VAL A 94 20.51 15.81 20.12
CA VAL A 94 20.63 14.83 19.03
C VAL A 94 19.27 14.39 18.48
N GLY A 95 18.26 14.23 19.34
CA GLY A 95 16.91 13.88 18.92
C GLY A 95 16.24 15.01 18.13
N TRP A 96 16.44 16.26 18.57
CA TRP A 96 15.95 17.43 17.85
C TRP A 96 16.62 17.60 16.50
N GLN A 97 17.95 17.42 16.45
CA GLN A 97 18.72 17.46 15.20
C GLN A 97 18.20 16.41 14.20
N ALA A 98 18.00 15.17 14.65
CA ALA A 98 17.46 14.11 13.80
C ALA A 98 16.06 14.45 13.25
N LEU A 99 15.17 14.99 14.09
CA LEU A 99 13.82 15.39 13.68
C LEU A 99 13.84 16.53 12.66
N VAL A 100 14.61 17.59 12.92
CA VAL A 100 14.73 18.73 12.00
C VAL A 100 15.31 18.30 10.66
N VAL A 101 16.38 17.50 10.67
CA VAL A 101 16.99 16.99 9.44
C VAL A 101 16.01 16.11 8.67
N SER A 102 15.30 15.21 9.36
CA SER A 102 14.30 14.34 8.73
C SER A 102 13.19 15.15 8.06
N LEU A 103 12.62 16.16 8.75
CA LEU A 103 11.59 17.03 8.21
C LEU A 103 12.09 17.84 7.00
N ALA A 104 13.26 18.46 7.12
CA ALA A 104 13.85 19.28 6.05
C ALA A 104 14.10 18.46 4.78
N VAL A 105 14.75 17.30 4.92
CA VAL A 105 15.01 16.40 3.78
C VAL A 105 13.69 15.91 3.18
N ARG A 106 12.72 15.56 4.03
CA ARG A 106 11.44 15.03 3.57
C ARG A 106 10.64 16.05 2.75
N TRP A 107 10.57 17.30 3.19
CA TRP A 107 9.94 18.38 2.44
C TRP A 107 10.73 18.74 1.18
N LEU A 108 12.05 18.80 1.24
CA LEU A 108 12.89 19.09 0.08
C LEU A 108 12.65 18.07 -1.04
N VAL A 109 12.74 16.77 -0.72
CA VAL A 109 12.51 15.70 -1.69
C VAL A 109 11.09 15.75 -2.27
N ALA A 110 10.07 15.94 -1.41
CA ALA A 110 8.69 16.03 -1.88
C ALA A 110 8.45 17.27 -2.77
N PHE A 111 9.07 18.40 -2.46
CA PHE A 111 9.00 19.62 -3.27
C PHE A 111 9.66 19.46 -4.64
N LEU A 112 10.85 18.84 -4.68
CA LEU A 112 11.59 18.56 -5.91
C LEU A 112 10.83 17.57 -6.81
N ILE A 113 10.36 16.45 -6.24
CA ILE A 113 9.63 15.43 -7.00
C ILE A 113 8.31 15.99 -7.53
N SER A 114 7.51 16.66 -6.69
CA SER A 114 6.25 17.28 -7.15
C SER A 114 6.46 18.31 -8.26
N GLY A 115 7.59 19.03 -8.24
CA GLY A 115 7.97 19.95 -9.32
C GLY A 115 8.34 19.23 -10.60
N TYR A 116 9.12 18.15 -10.51
CA TYR A 116 9.54 17.35 -11.66
C TYR A 116 8.39 16.61 -12.33
N THR A 117 7.43 16.09 -11.54
CA THR A 117 6.27 15.35 -12.06
C THR A 117 5.09 16.25 -12.43
N GLY A 118 5.15 17.55 -12.14
CA GLY A 118 4.01 18.46 -12.33
C GLY A 118 2.82 18.15 -11.41
N ASP A 119 3.04 17.49 -10.29
CA ASP A 119 1.99 17.10 -9.34
C ASP A 119 1.60 18.28 -8.44
N VAL A 120 0.67 19.09 -8.95
CA VAL A 120 0.14 20.28 -8.27
C VAL A 120 -0.57 19.92 -6.97
N GLU A 121 -1.25 18.77 -6.93
CA GLU A 121 -2.04 18.38 -5.76
C GLU A 121 -1.12 17.97 -4.59
N SER A 122 -0.11 17.14 -4.85
CA SER A 122 0.90 16.83 -3.82
C SER A 122 1.59 18.09 -3.32
N ARG A 123 1.90 19.05 -4.21
CA ARG A 123 2.53 20.32 -3.84
C ARG A 123 1.63 21.17 -2.92
N ARG A 124 0.32 21.21 -3.19
CA ARG A 124 -0.67 21.93 -2.38
C ARG A 124 -0.74 21.41 -0.95
N TRP A 125 -0.59 20.09 -0.75
CA TRP A 125 -0.73 19.45 0.57
C TRP A 125 0.58 19.13 1.28
N LEU A 126 1.72 19.63 0.79
CA LEU A 126 3.04 19.45 1.43
C LEU A 126 3.10 19.78 2.94
N PRO A 127 2.40 20.80 3.47
CA PRO A 127 2.40 21.06 4.91
C PRO A 127 1.91 19.88 5.76
N TRP A 128 1.05 19.01 5.21
CA TRP A 128 0.49 17.84 5.88
C TRP A 128 1.38 16.59 5.78
N LEU A 129 2.52 16.69 5.10
CA LEU A 129 3.42 15.57 4.85
C LEU A 129 3.90 14.87 6.13
N PRO A 130 4.26 15.57 7.23
CA PRO A 130 4.65 14.89 8.48
C PRO A 130 3.52 14.06 9.08
N LEU A 131 2.30 14.58 9.06
CA LEU A 131 1.12 13.84 9.54
C LEU A 131 0.86 12.62 8.64
N ARG A 132 0.98 12.79 7.32
CA ARG A 132 0.89 11.68 6.38
C ARG A 132 1.93 10.60 6.73
N ASP A 133 3.20 10.96 6.93
CA ASP A 133 4.26 9.99 7.23
C ASP A 133 3.98 9.19 8.52
N LEU A 134 3.38 9.82 9.54
CA LEU A 134 2.91 9.13 10.75
C LEU A 134 1.79 8.13 10.44
N LEU A 135 0.80 8.55 9.63
CA LEU A 135 -0.27 7.66 9.17
C LEU A 135 0.27 6.50 8.31
N SER A 136 1.28 6.75 7.47
CA SER A 136 1.97 5.71 6.68
C SER A 136 2.60 4.65 7.57
N ALA A 137 3.31 5.06 8.62
CA ALA A 137 3.92 4.13 9.56
C ALA A 137 2.87 3.35 10.35
N LEU A 138 1.76 4.00 10.73
CA LEU A 138 0.66 3.32 11.39
C LEU A 138 -0.04 2.31 10.47
N VAL A 139 -0.28 2.66 9.20
CA VAL A 139 -0.78 1.72 8.18
C VAL A 139 0.17 0.55 8.02
N TRP A 140 1.49 0.78 7.97
CA TRP A 140 2.48 -0.29 7.87
C TRP A 140 2.45 -1.21 9.09
N LEU A 141 2.32 -0.66 10.30
CA LEU A 141 2.17 -1.44 11.52
C LEU A 141 0.89 -2.30 11.46
N VAL A 142 -0.24 -1.67 11.15
CA VAL A 142 -1.56 -2.31 11.11
C VAL A 142 -1.69 -3.31 9.96
N GLY A 143 -1.09 -3.07 8.80
CA GLY A 143 -1.05 -4.02 7.70
C GLY A 143 -0.02 -5.14 7.90
N GLY A 144 0.99 -4.87 8.72
CA GLY A 144 1.86 -5.86 9.35
C GLY A 144 1.08 -6.87 10.19
N LEU A 145 0.00 -6.40 10.82
CA LEU A 145 -0.82 -7.14 11.76
C LEU A 145 -2.16 -7.59 11.14
N GLY A 146 -2.63 -8.76 11.58
CA GLY A 146 -3.94 -9.28 11.18
C GLY A 146 -4.06 -9.69 9.69
N ARG A 147 -5.24 -10.22 9.36
CA ARG A 147 -5.52 -10.86 8.06
C ARG A 147 -6.87 -10.46 7.46
N HIS A 148 -7.67 -9.66 8.16
CA HIS A 148 -9.04 -9.33 7.75
C HIS A 148 -9.07 -8.17 6.77
N ILE A 149 -9.47 -8.40 5.53
CA ILE A 149 -9.59 -7.36 4.51
C ILE A 149 -11.07 -7.09 4.19
N VAL A 150 -11.35 -5.84 3.82
CA VAL A 150 -12.64 -5.44 3.25
C VAL A 150 -12.39 -5.09 1.79
N TRP A 151 -13.15 -5.70 0.89
CA TRP A 151 -13.02 -5.49 -0.54
C TRP A 151 -14.40 -5.54 -1.20
N ARG A 152 -14.76 -4.48 -1.93
CA ARG A 152 -16.06 -4.33 -2.62
C ARG A 152 -17.28 -4.60 -1.72
N GLY A 153 -17.19 -4.22 -0.44
CA GLY A 153 -18.26 -4.43 0.56
C GLY A 153 -18.22 -5.79 1.26
N ASP A 154 -17.45 -6.75 0.76
CA ASP A 154 -17.30 -8.08 1.35
C ASP A 154 -16.08 -8.18 2.27
N ARG A 155 -16.14 -9.11 3.23
CA ARG A 155 -15.06 -9.36 4.19
C ARG A 155 -14.35 -10.66 3.86
N PHE A 156 -13.03 -10.62 3.79
CA PHE A 156 -12.19 -11.78 3.53
C PHE A 156 -11.09 -11.93 4.60
N ILE A 157 -10.59 -13.15 4.75
CA ILE A 157 -9.36 -13.49 5.43
C ILE A 157 -8.28 -13.70 4.37
N LEU A 158 -7.17 -12.99 4.52
CA LEU A 158 -5.98 -13.15 3.71
C LEU A 158 -5.16 -14.35 4.23
N ARG A 159 -4.98 -15.35 3.36
CA ARG A 159 -4.12 -16.50 3.59
C ARG A 159 -2.65 -16.15 3.41
N SER A 160 -1.77 -16.98 3.98
CA SER A 160 -0.31 -16.78 3.91
C SER A 160 0.26 -16.89 2.50
N ASP A 161 -0.44 -17.57 1.59
CA ASP A 161 -0.09 -17.68 0.17
C ASP A 161 -0.58 -16.48 -0.66
N GLY A 162 -1.35 -15.56 -0.08
CA GLY A 162 -1.90 -14.39 -0.75
C GLY A 162 -3.33 -14.54 -1.25
N ARG A 163 -3.98 -15.70 -1.05
CA ARG A 163 -5.38 -15.90 -1.43
C ARG A 163 -6.35 -15.22 -0.45
N MET A 164 -7.48 -14.78 -0.98
CA MET A 164 -8.59 -14.20 -0.25
C MET A 164 -9.67 -15.25 -0.02
N GLU A 165 -10.06 -15.46 1.23
CA GLU A 165 -11.17 -16.36 1.58
C GLU A 165 -12.31 -15.60 2.25
N PRO A 166 -13.56 -15.68 1.76
CA PRO A 166 -14.67 -14.95 2.32
C PRO A 166 -14.98 -15.42 3.76
N ILE A 167 -15.19 -14.47 4.67
CA ILE A 167 -15.49 -14.76 6.10
C ILE A 167 -16.93 -15.25 6.26
N SER A 168 -17.82 -14.75 5.41
CA SER A 168 -19.21 -15.19 5.33
C SER A 168 -19.40 -15.85 3.96
N ARG A 169 -19.85 -17.10 3.90
CA ARG A 169 -20.38 -17.64 2.64
C ARG A 169 -21.56 -16.74 2.25
N PRO A 170 -21.59 -16.12 1.06
CA PRO A 170 -22.84 -15.58 0.57
C PRO A 170 -23.82 -16.74 0.54
N THR A 171 -24.96 -16.61 1.22
CA THR A 171 -26.10 -17.50 0.96
C THR A 171 -26.30 -17.48 -0.55
N PRO A 172 -26.32 -18.62 -1.27
CA PRO A 172 -26.45 -18.63 -2.72
C PRO A 172 -27.85 -18.17 -3.11
N GLY A 173 -28.07 -16.86 -3.08
CA GLY A 173 -29.20 -16.19 -3.68
C GLY A 173 -28.79 -15.78 -5.08
N TRP A 174 -29.57 -16.21 -6.07
CA TRP A 174 -29.46 -15.86 -7.50
C TRP A 174 -29.35 -14.34 -7.79
N LEU A 175 -29.54 -13.48 -6.78
CA LEU A 175 -29.42 -12.02 -6.83
C LEU A 175 -28.00 -11.47 -6.59
N SER A 176 -27.02 -12.28 -6.16
CA SER A 176 -25.66 -11.80 -5.88
C SER A 176 -24.91 -11.33 -7.13
N GLY A 177 -25.19 -11.92 -8.29
CA GLY A 177 -24.62 -11.51 -9.59
C GLY A 177 -25.02 -10.10 -10.04
N LEU A 178 -26.16 -9.57 -9.54
CA LEU A 178 -26.66 -8.24 -9.90
C LEU A 178 -26.05 -7.12 -9.04
N ARG A 179 -25.41 -7.43 -7.90
CA ARG A 179 -24.75 -6.42 -7.04
C ARG A 179 -23.29 -6.17 -7.41
N ALA A 180 -22.67 -7.08 -8.16
CA ALA A 180 -21.26 -7.00 -8.56
C ALA A 180 -20.97 -5.98 -9.67
N TRP A 181 -22.01 -5.41 -10.28
CA TRP A 181 -21.91 -4.35 -11.28
C TRP A 181 -22.86 -3.21 -10.91
N ARG A 182 -22.31 -2.20 -10.24
CA ARG A 182 -22.89 -0.86 -10.21
C ARG A 182 -21.92 0.06 -10.95
N PRO A 183 -22.34 0.74 -12.02
CA PRO A 183 -21.49 1.66 -12.77
C PRO A 183 -21.00 2.82 -11.90
#